data_AF-A0A2E1U8L7-F1
#
_entry.id   AF-A0A2E1U8L7-F1
#
_cell.length_a   1.000
_cell.length_b   1.000
_cell.length_c   1.000
_cell.angle_alpha   90.00
_cell.angle_beta   90.00
_cell.angle_gamma   90.00
#
_symmetry.space_group_name_H-M   'P 1'
#
loop_
_entity.id
_entity.type
_entity.pdbx_description
1 polymer ?
#
loop_
_entity_poly.entity_id
_entity_poly.type
_entity_poly.pdbx_seq_one_letter_code
_entity_poly.pdbx_strand_id
1 'polypeptide(L)'
;MWFPDTCFFEQVNCLYEETFELEPGSYGIDLRYAGFFQISNAEPTPEPVAGDFDGDGDADVDDYNALGNSLGLCASDTNRDSIVDFSDLLMVINDWGTTCE
;
A
#
# COMPACT_ATOMS: atom_id res chain seq x y z
N MET A 1 14.17 -14.28 -31.86
CA MET A 1 12.93 -14.02 -32.63
C MET A 1 12.65 -12.54 -32.46
N TRP A 2 12.57 -11.80 -33.57
CA TRP A 2 12.52 -10.33 -33.58
C TRP A 2 11.05 -9.91 -33.74
N PHE A 3 10.50 -9.17 -32.78
CA PHE A 3 9.25 -8.43 -32.96
C PHE A 3 9.64 -6.95 -33.10
N PRO A 4 9.19 -6.22 -34.13
CA PRO A 4 9.44 -4.80 -34.22
C PRO A 4 8.45 -4.09 -33.30
N ASP A 5 8.93 -3.58 -32.17
CA ASP A 5 8.15 -2.63 -31.40
C ASP A 5 8.08 -1.31 -32.15
N THR A 6 6.87 -0.94 -32.53
CA THR A 6 6.55 0.26 -33.30
C THR A 6 6.68 1.51 -32.41
N CYS A 7 7.83 2.20 -32.41
CA CYS A 7 7.93 3.59 -31.93
C CYS A 7 7.53 4.48 -33.14
N PHE A 8 6.31 5.02 -33.13
CA PHE A 8 5.80 5.93 -34.17
C PHE A 8 6.50 7.29 -34.03
N PHE A 9 7.01 7.82 -35.14
CA PHE A 9 7.61 9.15 -35.26
C PHE A 9 6.60 10.22 -34.83
N GLU A 10 6.68 10.76 -33.60
CA GLU A 10 6.38 12.16 -33.18
C GLU A 10 6.19 12.41 -31.67
N GLN A 11 6.42 11.44 -30.78
CA GLN A 11 6.39 11.73 -29.33
C GLN A 11 7.74 11.41 -28.66
N VAL A 12 8.40 12.49 -28.24
CA VAL A 12 9.71 12.53 -27.59
C VAL A 12 9.56 11.96 -26.17
N ASN A 13 9.71 10.64 -26.02
CA ASN A 13 10.14 9.89 -24.82
C ASN A 13 9.67 8.43 -24.91
N CYS A 14 10.37 7.60 -25.69
CA CYS A 14 10.23 6.14 -25.60
C CYS A 14 11.05 5.70 -24.35
N LEU A 15 10.37 5.39 -23.23
CA LEU A 15 10.99 4.76 -22.05
C LEU A 15 11.24 3.29 -22.38
N TYR A 16 12.51 2.88 -22.39
CA TYR A 16 12.91 1.49 -22.50
C TYR A 16 13.22 0.98 -21.09
N GLU A 17 12.58 -0.11 -20.69
CA GLU A 17 12.89 -0.79 -19.43
C GLU A 17 13.35 -2.21 -19.77
N GLU A 18 14.59 -2.53 -19.44
CA GLU A 18 15.19 -3.84 -19.71
C GLU A 18 15.90 -4.32 -18.43
N THR A 19 15.51 -5.50 -17.96
CA THR A 19 16.14 -6.18 -16.83
C THR A 19 17.26 -7.09 -17.35
N PHE A 20 18.49 -6.86 -16.89
CA PHE A 20 19.64 -7.70 -17.21
C PHE A 20 20.11 -8.45 -15.97
N GLU A 21 20.05 -9.78 -16.01
CA GLU A 21 20.69 -10.64 -15.03
C GLU A 21 22.19 -10.72 -15.34
N LEU A 22 23.04 -10.31 -14.38
CA LEU A 22 24.49 -10.29 -14.53
C LEU A 22 25.12 -11.33 -13.61
N GLU A 23 26.06 -12.09 -14.17
CA GLU A 23 26.95 -12.95 -13.41
C GLU A 23 27.97 -12.12 -12.59
N PRO A 24 28.63 -12.69 -11.58
CA PRO A 24 29.67 -11.99 -10.84
C PRO A 24 30.82 -11.54 -11.77
N GLY A 25 31.06 -10.23 -11.83
CA GLY A 25 32.06 -9.65 -12.72
C GLY A 25 32.20 -8.14 -12.59
N SER A 26 33.06 -7.56 -13.43
CA SER A 26 33.21 -6.11 -13.58
C SER A 26 32.66 -5.68 -14.93
N TYR A 27 31.71 -4.74 -14.92
CA TYR A 27 31.02 -4.27 -16.11
C TYR A 27 31.25 -2.78 -16.31
N GLY A 28 31.41 -2.35 -17.56
CA GLY A 28 31.48 -0.95 -17.95
C GLY A 28 30.18 -0.53 -18.64
N ILE A 29 29.63 0.63 -18.25
CA ILE A 29 28.45 1.23 -18.86
C ILE A 29 28.92 2.43 -19.69
N ASP A 30 28.59 2.46 -20.99
CA ASP A 30 28.91 3.57 -21.90
C ASP A 30 27.61 4.28 -22.32
N LEU A 31 27.47 5.54 -21.92
CA LEU A 31 26.26 6.35 -22.15
C LEU A 31 26.58 7.45 -23.15
N ARG A 32 26.19 7.27 -24.41
CA ARG A 32 26.52 8.22 -25.50
C ARG A 32 25.47 9.29 -25.77
N TYR A 33 24.22 9.04 -25.39
CA TYR A 33 23.07 9.89 -25.71
C TYR A 33 22.10 10.10 -24.54
N ALA A 34 22.40 9.60 -23.33
CA ALA A 34 21.52 9.75 -22.19
C ALA A 34 21.54 11.19 -21.65
N GLY A 35 20.37 11.81 -21.47
CA GLY A 35 20.27 13.11 -20.80
C GLY A 35 20.44 13.01 -19.27
N PHE A 36 20.16 11.84 -18.70
CA PHE A 36 20.26 11.54 -17.28
C PHE A 36 20.45 10.02 -17.09
N PHE A 37 21.22 9.62 -16.08
CA PHE A 37 21.43 8.22 -15.72
C PHE A 37 21.55 8.09 -14.20
N GLN A 38 20.81 7.15 -13.63
CA GLN A 38 20.80 6.88 -12.19
C GLN A 38 20.92 5.38 -11.96
N ILE A 39 21.80 5.02 -11.02
CA ILE A 39 21.83 3.68 -10.41
C ILE A 39 21.32 3.86 -8.98
N SER A 40 20.23 3.20 -8.63
CA SER A 40 19.75 3.12 -7.26
C SER A 40 19.66 1.67 -6.83
N ASN A 41 20.15 1.41 -5.63
CA ASN A 41 19.90 0.18 -4.88
C ASN A 41 18.62 0.29 -4.02
N ALA A 42 17.71 1.19 -4.41
CA ALA A 42 16.41 1.27 -3.76
C ALA A 42 15.64 0.00 -4.13
N GLU A 43 15.30 -0.80 -3.12
CA GLU A 43 14.26 -1.80 -3.29
C GLU A 43 13.05 -1.11 -3.94
N PRO A 44 12.38 -1.74 -4.93
CA PRO A 44 11.13 -1.20 -5.42
C PRO A 44 10.24 -1.04 -4.21
N THR A 45 9.94 0.21 -3.83
CA THR A 45 8.95 0.46 -2.80
C THR A 45 7.71 -0.26 -3.27
N PRO A 46 7.09 -1.15 -2.46
CA PRO A 46 5.84 -1.79 -2.83
C PRO A 46 4.91 -0.73 -3.43
N GLU A 47 4.29 -1.03 -4.56
CA GLU A 47 3.28 -0.12 -5.08
C GLU A 47 2.28 0.17 -3.95
N PRO A 48 1.83 1.42 -3.77
CA PRO A 48 0.92 1.75 -2.69
C PRO A 48 -0.31 0.85 -2.79
N VAL A 49 -0.49 -0.02 -1.80
CA VAL A 49 -1.62 -0.93 -1.74
C VAL A 49 -2.81 -0.12 -1.26
N ALA A 50 -3.83 0.02 -2.11
CA ALA A 50 -5.05 0.71 -1.72
C ALA A 50 -5.71 -0.05 -0.56
N GLY A 51 -5.76 0.58 0.61
CA GLY A 51 -6.32 -0.03 1.83
C GLY A 51 -5.30 -0.31 2.92
N ASP A 52 -4.00 -0.21 2.63
CA ASP A 52 -2.88 -0.31 3.58
C ASP A 52 -2.84 0.94 4.49
N PHE A 53 -3.62 0.89 5.56
CA PHE A 53 -3.74 1.96 6.56
C PHE A 53 -2.70 1.83 7.68
N ASP A 54 -2.09 0.66 7.87
CA ASP A 54 -1.08 0.45 8.90
C ASP A 54 0.38 0.43 8.39
N GLY A 55 0.57 0.40 7.07
CA GLY A 55 1.84 0.60 6.37
C GLY A 55 2.70 -0.65 6.25
N ASP A 56 2.11 -1.84 6.40
CA ASP A 56 2.85 -3.11 6.36
C ASP A 56 3.00 -3.71 4.95
N GLY A 57 2.31 -3.11 3.97
CA GLY A 57 2.45 -3.45 2.55
C GLY A 57 1.42 -4.46 2.05
N ASP A 58 0.40 -4.82 2.82
CA ASP A 58 -0.77 -5.52 2.30
C ASP A 58 -2.11 -4.85 2.72
N ALA A 59 -3.22 -5.54 2.48
CA ALA A 59 -4.56 -5.02 2.75
C ALA A 59 -5.38 -6.11 3.42
N ASP A 60 -5.52 -6.05 4.75
CA ASP A 60 -6.08 -7.12 5.56
C ASP A 60 -6.97 -6.63 6.72
N VAL A 61 -7.08 -7.44 7.79
CA VAL A 61 -7.92 -7.13 8.95
C VAL A 61 -7.26 -6.13 9.90
N ASP A 62 -5.93 -6.03 9.90
CA ASP A 62 -5.19 -5.12 10.75
C ASP A 62 -5.38 -3.67 10.28
N ASP A 63 -5.57 -3.43 8.97
CA ASP A 63 -6.01 -2.14 8.41
C ASP A 63 -7.38 -1.69 8.92
N TYR A 64 -8.34 -2.62 9.01
CA TYR A 64 -9.67 -2.32 9.53
C TYR A 64 -9.58 -1.87 10.99
N ASN A 65 -8.73 -2.53 11.79
CA ASN A 65 -8.48 -2.17 13.17
C ASN A 65 -7.73 -0.83 13.27
N ALA A 66 -6.73 -0.60 12.43
CA ALA A 66 -5.96 0.65 12.39
C ALA A 66 -6.85 1.85 12.05
N LEU A 67 -7.70 1.72 11.04
CA LEU A 67 -8.68 2.73 10.67
C LEU A 67 -9.72 2.94 11.79
N GLY A 68 -10.24 1.85 12.37
CA GLY A 68 -11.17 1.90 13.50
C GLY A 68 -10.59 2.68 14.68
N ASN A 69 -9.36 2.35 15.09
CA ASN A 69 -8.65 3.05 16.16
C ASN A 69 -8.44 4.53 15.84
N SER A 70 -8.07 4.87 14.60
CA SER A 70 -7.90 6.27 14.15
C SER A 70 -9.20 7.09 14.23
N LEU A 71 -10.34 6.43 13.98
CA LEU A 71 -11.66 7.04 14.06
C LEU A 71 -12.29 6.98 15.45
N GLY A 72 -11.60 6.41 16.45
CA GLY A 72 -12.13 6.19 17.80
C GLY A 72 -13.24 5.14 17.84
N LEU A 73 -13.32 4.27 16.84
CA LEU A 73 -14.30 3.19 16.74
C LEU A 73 -13.71 1.92 17.32
N CYS A 74 -14.00 1.65 18.59
CA CYS A 74 -13.70 0.37 19.22
C CYS A 74 -14.94 -0.52 19.16
N ALA A 75 -14.81 -1.78 18.76
CA ALA A 75 -15.96 -2.71 18.71
C ALA A 75 -16.64 -2.90 20.08
N SER A 76 -15.90 -2.65 21.18
CA SER A 76 -16.41 -2.72 22.55
C SER A 76 -16.95 -1.39 23.10
N ASP A 77 -16.73 -0.27 22.40
CA ASP A 77 -17.33 1.03 22.71
C ASP A 77 -18.78 1.02 22.25
N THR A 78 -19.65 0.56 23.14
CA THR A 78 -21.07 0.33 22.86
C THR A 78 -21.82 1.66 22.87
N ASN A 79 -21.34 2.64 23.64
CA ASN A 79 -21.98 3.95 23.78
C ASN A 79 -21.48 5.01 22.77
N ARG A 80 -20.41 4.70 22.03
CA ARG A 80 -19.74 5.55 21.03
C ARG A 80 -19.20 6.86 21.60
N ASP A 81 -18.70 6.83 22.83
CA ASP A 81 -18.05 7.97 23.47
C ASP A 81 -16.52 7.97 23.33
N SER A 82 -15.97 7.03 22.56
CA SER A 82 -14.54 6.80 22.28
C SER A 82 -13.72 6.23 23.45
N ILE A 83 -14.36 5.85 24.55
CA ILE A 83 -13.70 5.27 25.73
C ILE A 83 -14.38 3.94 26.07
N VAL A 84 -13.61 2.86 26.12
CA VAL A 84 -14.13 1.58 26.61
C VAL A 84 -14.04 1.56 28.14
N ASP A 85 -15.16 1.74 28.82
CA ASP A 85 -15.24 1.73 30.29
C ASP A 85 -16.50 1.04 30.86
N PHE A 86 -16.80 1.30 32.14
CA PHE A 86 -17.94 0.68 32.81
C PHE A 86 -19.29 1.07 32.18
N SER A 87 -19.36 2.22 31.53
CA SER A 87 -20.55 2.77 30.89
C SER A 87 -20.99 1.93 29.69
N ASP A 88 -20.05 1.37 28.93
CA ASP A 88 -20.34 0.44 27.83
C ASP A 88 -20.98 -0.85 28.33
N LEU A 89 -20.40 -1.42 29.39
CA LEU A 89 -20.92 -2.63 30.00
C LEU A 89 -22.35 -2.40 30.52
N LEU A 90 -22.61 -1.25 31.11
CA LEU A 90 -23.95 -0.89 31.57
C LEU A 90 -24.95 -0.84 30.42
N MET A 91 -24.57 -0.37 29.23
CA MET A 91 -25.46 -0.39 28.07
C MET A 91 -25.83 -1.81 27.65
N VAL A 92 -24.83 -2.69 27.54
CA VAL A 92 -25.05 -4.10 27.17
C VAL A 92 -25.97 -4.81 28.17
N ILE A 93 -25.79 -4.57 29.47
CA ILE A 93 -26.62 -5.17 30.51
C ILE A 93 -28.02 -4.57 30.53
N ASN A 94 -28.15 -3.25 30.37
CA ASN A 94 -29.44 -2.56 30.41
C ASN A 94 -30.37 -3.02 29.29
N ASP A 95 -29.81 -3.26 28.10
CA ASP A 95 -30.58 -3.66 26.93
C ASP A 95 -30.68 -5.19 26.81
N TRP A 96 -30.16 -5.95 27.77
CA TRP A 96 -30.13 -7.40 27.70
C TRP A 96 -31.55 -7.99 27.65
N GLY A 97 -31.88 -8.65 26.53
CA GLY A 97 -33.19 -9.26 26.32
C GLY A 97 -34.27 -8.31 25.82
N THR A 98 -33.93 -7.08 25.40
CA THR A 98 -34.87 -6.25 24.63
C THR A 98 -35.21 -6.90 23.28
N THR A 99 -36.47 -6.75 22.86
CA THR A 99 -36.99 -7.22 21.58
C THR A 99 -37.50 -6.04 20.76
N CYS A 100 -37.32 -6.10 19.45
CA CYS A 100 -37.87 -5.11 18.52
C CYS A 100 -39.34 -5.46 18.23
N GLU A 101 -40.26 -5.08 19.12
CA GLU A 101 -41.71 -5.09 18.87
C GLU A 101 -42.28 -3.68 18.70
#